data_AF-A0A3M1VIF5-F1
#
_entry.id   AF-A0A3M1VIF5-F1
#
_cell.length_a   1.000
_cell.length_b   1.000
_cell.length_c   1.000
_cell.angle_alpha   90.00
_cell.angle_beta   90.00
_cell.angle_gamma   90.00
#
_symmetry.space_group_name_H-M   'P 1'
#
loop_
_entity.id
_entity.type
_entity.pdbx_description
1 polymer ?
#
loop_
_entity_poly.entity_id
_entity_poly.type
_entity_poly.pdbx_seq_one_letter_code
_entity_poly.pdbx_strand_id
1 'polypeptide(L)'
;EHNEKVLVWPDLVYTELICMIAISAVLIFWGIALQAPLEEPASSAKTPNPSKAPWYFLGLQEMLVYFDPWLAGVVLPSLIIVGLMAIPYIDFNKKGNGYYTFEERKLSVTLFLFGFIPMWVSMIILGTFLRGPNWNIFGIYEFWDVHKLEALNNVNLSEYFWLKWSGVGYLPSYANSDPQWKKVAVILLRESPGIVAILLYFFALPPALALIPFFQNLFMRMGFIRYMVFANLLLWMAALPVKMLLRWSMNLKYIIAIPEWFFNV
;
A
#
# COMPACT_ATOMS: atom_id res chain seq x y z
N GLU A 1 27.29 21.06 -20.15
CA GLU A 1 26.34 22.02 -20.75
C GLU A 1 26.18 23.20 -19.82
N HIS A 2 26.02 24.37 -20.43
CA HIS A 2 26.09 25.68 -19.80
C HIS A 2 25.12 25.81 -18.62
N ASN A 3 25.64 26.16 -17.44
CA ASN A 3 24.85 26.58 -16.29
C ASN A 3 24.38 28.03 -16.54
N GLU A 4 23.52 28.21 -17.56
CA GLU A 4 22.91 29.50 -17.87
C GLU A 4 21.97 29.86 -16.73
N LYS A 5 22.46 30.75 -15.86
CA LYS A 5 21.69 31.28 -14.75
C LYS A 5 20.90 32.47 -15.26
N VAL A 6 19.59 32.37 -15.17
CA VAL A 6 18.66 33.49 -15.38
C VAL A 6 18.47 34.25 -14.08
N LEU A 7 18.03 35.50 -14.17
CA LEU A 7 17.77 36.29 -12.99
C LEU A 7 16.45 35.84 -12.37
N VAL A 8 16.41 35.69 -11.05
CA VAL A 8 15.15 35.35 -10.34
C VAL A 8 14.07 36.39 -10.63
N TRP A 9 14.47 37.66 -10.62
CA TRP A 9 13.66 38.76 -11.11
C TRP A 9 14.32 39.35 -12.36
N PRO A 10 13.61 39.47 -13.50
CA PRO A 10 12.18 39.23 -13.69
C PRO A 10 11.81 37.78 -14.01
N ASP A 11 12.74 36.95 -14.47
CA ASP A 11 12.40 35.76 -15.27
C ASP A 11 11.56 34.73 -14.50
N LEU A 12 11.93 34.38 -13.26
CA LEU A 12 11.17 33.43 -12.45
C LEU A 12 9.88 34.05 -11.90
N VAL A 13 9.95 35.26 -11.35
CA VAL A 13 8.81 35.88 -10.65
C VAL A 13 7.65 36.19 -11.59
N TYR A 14 7.91 36.67 -12.82
CA TYR A 14 6.83 36.88 -13.79
C TYR A 14 6.19 35.56 -14.22
N THR A 15 7.00 34.50 -14.41
CA THR A 15 6.48 33.16 -14.76
C THR A 15 5.60 32.61 -13.65
N GLU A 16 6.04 32.70 -12.39
CA GLU A 16 5.26 32.27 -11.22
C GLU A 16 3.98 33.09 -11.06
N LEU A 17 4.03 34.41 -11.27
CA LEU A 17 2.86 35.28 -11.20
C LEU A 17 1.82 34.91 -12.27
N ILE A 18 2.24 34.65 -13.51
CA ILE A 18 1.35 34.20 -14.58
C ILE A 18 0.71 32.85 -14.23
N CYS A 19 1.49 31.89 -13.75
CA CYS A 19 0.98 30.61 -13.28
C CYS A 19 -0.02 30.78 -12.12
N MET A 20 0.29 31.65 -11.16
CA MET A 20 -0.59 31.93 -10.01
C MET A 20 -1.93 32.51 -10.47
N ILE A 21 -1.91 33.51 -11.36
CA ILE A 21 -3.12 34.11 -11.92
C ILE A 21 -3.93 33.05 -12.69
N ALA A 22 -3.28 32.26 -13.53
CA ALA A 22 -3.92 31.22 -14.32
C ALA A 22 -4.59 30.14 -13.43
N ILE A 23 -3.86 29.60 -12.45
CA ILE A 23 -4.38 28.60 -11.51
C ILE A 23 -5.52 29.20 -10.67
N SER A 24 -5.38 30.43 -10.19
CA SER A 24 -6.44 31.11 -9.43
C SER A 24 -7.70 31.30 -10.26
N ALA A 25 -7.56 31.72 -11.52
CA ALA A 25 -8.69 31.86 -12.45
C ALA A 25 -9.38 30.51 -12.70
N VAL A 26 -8.61 29.43 -12.90
CA VAL A 26 -9.14 28.07 -13.05
C VAL A 26 -9.92 27.64 -11.80
N LEU A 27 -9.36 27.85 -10.60
CA LEU A 27 -10.03 27.47 -9.35
C LEU A 27 -11.31 28.28 -9.10
N ILE A 28 -11.31 29.58 -9.42
CA ILE A 28 -12.50 30.43 -9.32
C ILE A 28 -13.58 29.95 -10.30
N PHE A 29 -13.22 29.72 -11.56
CA PHE A 29 -14.16 29.23 -12.57
C PHE A 29 -14.72 27.86 -12.18
N TRP A 30 -13.86 26.95 -11.74
CA TRP A 30 -14.27 25.62 -11.27
C TRP A 30 -15.24 25.72 -10.09
N GLY A 31 -14.96 26.56 -9.10
CA GLY A 31 -15.83 26.75 -7.93
C GLY A 31 -17.18 27.38 -8.26
N ILE A 32 -17.28 28.17 -9.33
CA ILE A 32 -18.55 28.70 -9.84
C ILE A 32 -19.30 27.65 -10.67
N ALA A 33 -18.58 26.92 -11.54
CA ALA A 33 -19.17 25.96 -12.48
C ALA A 33 -19.67 24.67 -11.80
N LEU A 34 -18.98 24.21 -10.75
CA LEU A 34 -19.29 22.97 -10.04
C LEU A 34 -19.58 23.28 -8.57
N GLN A 35 -20.86 23.30 -8.22
CA GLN A 35 -21.30 23.44 -6.83
C GLN A 35 -20.87 22.21 -6.03
N ALA A 36 -20.36 22.44 -4.82
CA ALA A 36 -19.99 21.36 -3.93
C ALA A 36 -21.25 20.55 -3.54
N PRO A 37 -21.24 19.21 -3.70
CA PRO A 37 -22.31 18.36 -3.20
C PRO A 37 -22.21 18.32 -1.67
N LEU A 38 -22.97 19.19 -1.00
CA LEU A 38 -23.06 19.21 0.46
C LEU A 38 -24.10 18.19 0.93
N GLU A 39 -23.70 17.31 1.84
CA GLU A 39 -24.62 16.36 2.48
C GLU A 39 -25.38 17.02 3.64
N GLU A 40 -26.37 16.30 4.18
CA GLU A 40 -27.09 16.71 5.39
C GLU A 40 -26.12 16.89 6.59
N PRO A 41 -26.48 17.72 7.58
CA PRO A 41 -25.68 17.87 8.79
C PRO A 41 -25.38 16.52 9.46
N ALA A 42 -24.15 16.39 9.98
CA ALA A 42 -23.68 15.15 10.59
C ALA A 42 -24.64 14.65 11.68
N SER A 43 -24.96 13.37 11.65
CA SER A 43 -25.81 12.70 12.63
C SER A 43 -25.09 11.47 13.19
N SER A 44 -25.17 11.26 14.50
CA SER A 44 -24.65 10.05 15.14
C SER A 44 -25.51 8.82 14.88
N ALA A 45 -26.75 9.00 14.38
CA ALA A 45 -27.71 7.92 14.19
C ALA A 45 -27.57 7.20 12.83
N LYS A 46 -26.87 7.80 11.86
CA LYS A 46 -26.74 7.26 10.49
C LYS A 46 -25.33 7.47 9.96
N THR A 47 -24.66 6.38 9.65
CA THR A 47 -23.38 6.42 8.91
C THR A 47 -23.67 6.36 7.40
N PRO A 48 -23.13 7.29 6.59
CA PRO A 48 -23.27 7.23 5.13
C PRO A 48 -22.72 5.92 4.56
N ASN A 49 -23.41 5.37 3.56
CA ASN A 49 -22.96 4.18 2.84
C ASN A 49 -23.03 4.44 1.32
N PRO A 50 -21.88 4.47 0.62
CA PRO A 50 -20.51 4.30 1.11
C PRO A 50 -19.96 5.56 1.81
N SER A 51 -19.19 5.38 2.88
CA SER A 51 -18.40 6.48 3.45
C SER A 51 -17.07 6.56 2.71
N LYS A 52 -16.94 7.53 1.79
CA LYS A 52 -15.72 7.78 1.01
C LYS A 52 -14.91 8.90 1.65
N ALA A 53 -13.61 8.67 1.83
CA ALA A 53 -12.67 9.71 2.20
C ALA A 53 -12.45 10.70 1.04
N PRO A 54 -11.91 11.90 1.30
CA PRO A 54 -11.44 12.80 0.26
C PRO A 54 -10.52 12.07 -0.74
N TRP A 55 -10.56 12.47 -2.01
CA TRP A 55 -9.94 11.71 -3.10
C TRP A 55 -8.43 11.43 -2.92
N TYR A 56 -7.71 12.35 -2.28
CA TYR A 56 -6.28 12.20 -1.99
C TYR A 56 -5.98 11.16 -0.89
N PHE A 57 -6.99 10.73 -0.12
CA PHE A 57 -6.91 9.64 0.85
C PHE A 57 -7.56 8.34 0.36
N LEU A 58 -8.26 8.34 -0.78
CA LEU A 58 -8.93 7.15 -1.31
C LEU A 58 -7.96 6.00 -1.59
N GLY A 59 -6.72 6.29 -1.98
CA GLY A 59 -5.68 5.28 -2.13
C GLY A 59 -5.42 4.52 -0.83
N LEU A 60 -5.26 5.23 0.29
CA LEU A 60 -5.10 4.63 1.61
C LEU A 60 -6.36 3.89 2.06
N GLN A 61 -7.54 4.44 1.79
CA GLN A 61 -8.79 3.79 2.12
C GLN A 61 -8.95 2.46 1.38
N GLU A 62 -8.55 2.40 0.10
CA GLU A 62 -8.57 1.18 -0.67
C GLU A 62 -7.58 0.12 -0.12
N MET A 63 -6.46 0.55 0.50
CA MET A 63 -5.53 -0.37 1.18
C MET A 63 -6.18 -1.06 2.40
N LEU A 64 -7.16 -0.45 3.06
CA LEU A 64 -7.89 -1.04 4.19
C LEU A 64 -8.73 -2.27 3.81
N VAL A 65 -8.98 -2.49 2.52
CA VAL A 65 -9.64 -3.72 2.05
C VAL A 65 -8.70 -4.92 2.14
N TYR A 66 -7.39 -4.68 1.99
CA TYR A 66 -6.38 -5.73 1.91
C TYR A 66 -5.63 -5.93 3.23
N PHE A 67 -5.49 -4.89 4.03
CA PHE A 67 -4.73 -4.90 5.28
C PHE A 67 -5.56 -4.46 6.47
N ASP A 68 -5.16 -4.91 7.65
CA ASP A 68 -5.78 -4.50 8.90
C ASP A 68 -5.54 -2.99 9.17
N PRO A 69 -6.44 -2.29 9.89
CA PRO A 69 -6.38 -0.83 10.02
C PRO A 69 -5.07 -0.26 10.57
N TRP A 70 -4.38 -0.98 11.46
CA TRP A 70 -3.10 -0.51 12.00
C TRP A 70 -1.98 -0.53 10.95
N LEU A 71 -2.00 -1.52 10.04
CA LEU A 71 -0.98 -1.68 9.01
C LEU A 71 -1.22 -0.70 7.85
N ALA A 72 -2.45 -0.64 7.33
CA ALA A 72 -2.81 0.29 6.24
C ALA A 72 -2.92 1.75 6.70
N GLY A 73 -3.36 2.00 7.94
CA GLY A 73 -3.56 3.35 8.45
C GLY A 73 -2.32 4.00 9.05
N VAL A 74 -1.38 3.23 9.60
CA VAL A 74 -0.22 3.77 10.34
C VAL A 74 1.10 3.32 9.73
N VAL A 75 1.33 2.00 9.63
CA VAL A 75 2.64 1.46 9.25
C VAL A 75 3.00 1.77 7.80
N LEU A 76 2.13 1.43 6.84
CA LEU A 76 2.42 1.64 5.42
C LEU A 76 2.57 3.13 5.05
N PRO A 77 1.71 4.06 5.51
CA PRO A 77 1.94 5.49 5.31
C PRO A 77 3.27 5.97 5.91
N SER A 78 3.62 5.51 7.11
CA SER A 78 4.89 5.86 7.76
C SER A 78 6.08 5.34 6.95
N LEU A 79 6.00 4.11 6.43
CA LEU A 79 7.04 3.51 5.59
C LEU A 79 7.17 4.22 4.25
N ILE A 80 6.09 4.73 3.65
CA ILE A 80 6.16 5.55 2.43
C ILE A 80 6.98 6.83 2.72
N ILE A 81 6.67 7.53 3.81
CA ILE A 81 7.39 8.75 4.20
C ILE A 81 8.87 8.46 4.49
N VAL A 82 9.15 7.43 5.30
CA VAL A 82 10.52 6.99 5.59
C VAL A 82 11.26 6.56 4.32
N GLY A 83 10.58 5.86 3.41
CA GLY A 83 11.12 5.45 2.13
C GLY A 83 11.53 6.65 1.27
N LEU A 84 10.68 7.67 1.17
CA LEU A 84 10.99 8.92 0.46
C LEU A 84 12.18 9.66 1.09
N MET A 85 12.25 9.73 2.41
CA MET A 85 13.40 10.31 3.13
C MET A 85 14.68 9.50 2.95
N ALA A 86 14.57 8.19 2.72
CA ALA A 86 15.71 7.31 2.53
C ALA A 86 16.32 7.40 1.12
N ILE A 87 15.60 7.94 0.12
CA ILE A 87 16.05 8.02 -1.29
C ILE A 87 17.47 8.62 -1.40
N PRO A 88 17.80 9.78 -0.80
CA PRO A 88 19.14 10.38 -0.94
C PRO A 88 20.28 9.52 -0.37
N TYR A 89 19.98 8.62 0.57
CA TYR A 89 20.97 7.76 1.23
C TYR A 89 21.14 6.42 0.53
N ILE A 90 20.10 5.96 -0.18
CA ILE A 90 20.08 4.70 -0.93
C ILE A 90 20.58 4.91 -2.37
N ASP A 91 20.23 6.04 -2.99
CA ASP A 91 20.60 6.34 -4.36
C ASP A 91 22.07 6.71 -4.48
N PHE A 92 22.85 5.82 -5.11
CA PHE A 92 24.27 6.03 -5.38
C PHE A 92 24.52 6.69 -6.74
N ASN A 93 23.50 6.83 -7.60
CA ASN A 93 23.68 7.40 -8.92
C ASN A 93 23.64 8.94 -8.83
N LYS A 94 24.72 9.59 -9.26
CA LYS A 94 24.83 11.07 -9.27
C LYS A 94 24.41 11.71 -10.59
N LYS A 95 24.26 10.93 -11.66
CA LYS A 95 23.81 11.43 -12.98
C LYS A 95 22.33 11.77 -12.96
N GLY A 96 21.82 12.58 -13.89
CA GLY A 96 20.38 12.94 -13.92
C GLY A 96 19.88 13.71 -12.71
N ASN A 97 20.76 14.42 -12.00
CA ASN A 97 20.39 15.29 -10.89
C ASN A 97 20.18 16.71 -11.41
N GLY A 98 18.98 17.27 -11.23
CA GLY A 98 18.64 18.62 -11.71
C GLY A 98 18.10 18.70 -13.15
N TYR A 99 17.95 17.57 -13.85
CA TYR A 99 17.28 17.50 -15.16
C TYR A 99 16.55 16.17 -15.32
N TYR A 100 15.53 16.14 -16.17
CA TYR A 100 14.75 14.93 -16.44
C TYR A 100 15.47 14.03 -17.45
N THR A 101 15.85 12.83 -17.02
CA THR A 101 16.43 11.80 -17.90
C THR A 101 15.97 10.41 -17.46
N PHE A 102 15.42 9.64 -18.41
CA PHE A 102 15.06 8.25 -18.15
C PHE A 102 16.26 7.32 -18.34
N GLU A 103 17.10 7.58 -19.36
CA GLU A 103 18.16 6.67 -19.75
C GLU A 103 19.24 6.49 -18.67
N GLU A 104 19.57 7.57 -17.96
CA GLU A 104 20.60 7.54 -16.92
C GLU A 104 20.07 7.06 -15.56
N ARG A 105 18.75 6.99 -15.36
CA ARG A 105 18.09 6.68 -14.07
C ARG A 105 16.94 5.66 -14.19
N LYS A 106 17.02 4.73 -15.15
CA LYS A 106 15.96 3.75 -15.46
C LYS A 106 15.36 3.12 -14.21
N LEU A 107 16.21 2.56 -13.33
CA LEU A 107 15.74 1.89 -12.11
C LEU A 107 14.97 2.83 -11.17
N SER A 108 15.55 3.98 -10.81
CA SER A 108 14.95 4.91 -9.86
C SER A 108 13.64 5.49 -10.38
N VAL A 109 13.61 5.87 -11.66
CA VAL A 109 12.42 6.43 -12.31
C VAL A 109 11.33 5.36 -12.45
N THR A 110 11.68 4.15 -12.90
CA THR A 110 10.71 3.05 -13.03
C THR A 110 10.12 2.66 -11.67
N LEU A 111 10.94 2.54 -10.61
CA LEU A 111 10.44 2.22 -9.27
C LEU A 111 9.50 3.31 -8.74
N PHE A 112 9.87 4.58 -8.89
CA PHE A 112 9.03 5.70 -8.47
C PHE A 112 7.71 5.72 -9.24
N LEU A 113 7.75 5.61 -10.57
CA LEU A 113 6.54 5.60 -11.41
C LEU A 113 5.66 4.37 -11.14
N PHE A 114 6.26 3.22 -10.82
CA PHE A 114 5.51 2.02 -10.45
C PHE A 114 4.76 2.21 -9.13
N GLY A 115 5.41 2.78 -8.11
CA GLY A 115 4.77 3.11 -6.83
C GLY A 115 3.71 4.22 -6.99
N PHE A 116 3.97 5.21 -7.84
CA PHE A 116 3.06 6.34 -8.00
C PHE A 116 1.85 6.01 -8.89
N ILE A 117 2.04 5.44 -10.09
CA ILE A 117 0.95 5.27 -11.07
C ILE A 117 0.16 3.97 -10.78
N PRO A 118 0.71 2.75 -10.98
CA PRO A 118 -0.01 1.51 -10.67
C PRO A 118 -0.44 1.37 -9.22
N MET A 119 0.35 1.77 -8.23
CA MET A 119 -0.05 1.55 -6.84
C MET A 119 -0.89 2.69 -6.29
N TRP A 120 -0.43 3.94 -6.37
CA TRP A 120 -1.16 5.05 -5.73
C TRP A 120 -2.35 5.55 -6.55
N VAL A 121 -2.11 5.99 -7.80
CA VAL A 121 -3.15 6.60 -8.66
C VAL A 121 -4.22 5.57 -9.04
N SER A 122 -3.84 4.34 -9.37
CA SER A 122 -4.84 3.32 -9.72
C SER A 122 -5.78 3.01 -8.56
N MET A 123 -5.29 2.95 -7.32
CA MET A 123 -6.13 2.72 -6.15
C MET A 123 -7.10 3.86 -5.90
N ILE A 124 -6.68 5.12 -6.12
CA ILE A 124 -7.58 6.27 -6.08
C ILE A 124 -8.68 6.12 -7.13
N ILE A 125 -8.34 5.72 -8.36
CA ILE A 125 -9.33 5.49 -9.44
C ILE A 125 -10.29 4.36 -9.05
N LEU A 126 -9.79 3.23 -8.54
CA LEU A 126 -10.61 2.10 -8.08
C LEU A 126 -11.59 2.54 -6.97
N GLY A 127 -11.10 3.23 -5.94
CA GLY A 127 -11.92 3.75 -4.84
C GLY A 127 -12.94 4.81 -5.27
N THR A 128 -12.57 5.65 -6.23
CA THR A 128 -13.46 6.71 -6.73
C THR A 128 -14.59 6.14 -7.56
N PHE A 129 -14.27 5.32 -8.57
CA PHE A 129 -15.21 4.96 -9.63
C PHE A 129 -15.79 3.55 -9.52
N LEU A 130 -15.07 2.59 -8.93
CA LEU A 130 -15.51 1.19 -8.89
C LEU A 130 -16.03 0.74 -7.52
N ARG A 131 -15.69 1.43 -6.43
CA ARG A 131 -16.23 1.15 -5.09
C ARG A 131 -17.60 1.80 -4.90
N GLY A 132 -18.62 0.97 -4.69
CA GLY A 132 -20.00 1.39 -4.44
C GLY A 132 -20.47 1.08 -3.01
N PRO A 133 -21.79 0.91 -2.79
CA PRO A 133 -22.35 0.55 -1.48
C PRO A 133 -21.68 -0.67 -0.85
N ASN A 134 -21.56 -0.67 0.48
CA ASN A 134 -20.86 -1.69 1.28
C ASN A 134 -19.37 -1.87 0.91
N TRP A 135 -18.79 -0.89 0.22
CA TRP A 135 -17.44 -0.96 -0.35
C TRP A 135 -17.26 -2.14 -1.31
N ASN A 136 -18.33 -2.63 -1.94
CA ASN A 136 -18.25 -3.67 -2.95
C ASN A 136 -17.73 -3.10 -4.28
N ILE A 137 -17.17 -3.99 -5.10
CA ILE A 137 -16.73 -3.64 -6.45
C ILE A 137 -17.94 -3.74 -7.37
N PHE A 138 -18.14 -2.69 -8.16
CA PHE A 138 -19.14 -2.64 -9.23
C PHE A 138 -18.42 -2.48 -10.57
N GLY A 139 -18.81 -3.26 -11.57
CA GLY A 139 -18.31 -3.10 -12.93
C GLY A 139 -18.72 -1.76 -13.55
N ILE A 140 -18.07 -1.37 -14.66
CA ILE A 140 -18.29 -0.09 -15.36
C ILE A 140 -19.76 0.12 -15.78
N TYR A 141 -20.53 -0.97 -15.94
CA TYR A 141 -21.94 -0.95 -16.33
C TYR A 141 -22.86 -1.67 -15.33
N GLU A 142 -22.38 -1.99 -14.13
CA GLU A 142 -23.20 -2.64 -13.11
C GLU A 142 -23.96 -1.59 -12.30
N PHE A 143 -25.26 -1.82 -12.09
CA PHE A 143 -26.06 -0.95 -11.25
C PHE A 143 -25.63 -1.06 -9.78
N TRP A 144 -25.52 0.08 -9.09
CA TRP A 144 -25.12 0.14 -7.69
C TRP A 144 -26.27 -0.25 -6.77
N ASP A 145 -26.47 -1.56 -6.61
CA ASP A 145 -27.44 -2.10 -5.66
C ASP A 145 -26.90 -2.03 -4.21
N VAL A 146 -27.62 -1.31 -3.36
CA VAL A 146 -27.32 -1.14 -1.93
C VAL A 146 -27.46 -2.47 -1.16
N HIS A 147 -28.29 -3.39 -1.66
CA HIS A 147 -28.54 -4.68 -1.03
C HIS A 147 -27.60 -5.79 -1.50
N LYS A 148 -26.66 -5.49 -2.40
CA LYS A 148 -25.61 -6.44 -2.78
C LYS A 148 -24.76 -6.75 -1.55
N LEU A 149 -24.90 -7.98 -1.06
CA LEU A 149 -24.10 -8.54 0.03
C LEU A 149 -23.21 -9.63 -0.57
N GLU A 150 -21.95 -9.29 -0.86
CA GLU A 150 -20.97 -10.29 -1.27
C GLU A 150 -20.60 -11.16 -0.06
N ALA A 151 -20.67 -12.48 -0.23
CA ALA A 151 -20.30 -13.42 0.81
C ALA A 151 -18.79 -13.27 1.12
N LEU A 152 -18.48 -12.81 2.33
CA LEU A 152 -17.13 -12.69 2.84
C LEU A 152 -16.55 -14.08 3.15
N ASN A 153 -16.21 -14.84 2.10
CA ASN A 153 -15.53 -16.15 2.19
C ASN A 153 -14.05 -15.97 2.56
N ASN A 154 -13.80 -15.27 3.66
CA ASN A 154 -12.47 -14.95 4.16
C ASN A 154 -11.83 -16.21 4.75
N VAL A 155 -10.69 -16.60 4.18
CA VAL A 155 -9.90 -17.72 4.70
C VAL A 155 -8.59 -17.19 5.27
N ASN A 156 -8.21 -17.64 6.45
CA ASN A 156 -6.90 -17.32 7.03
C ASN A 156 -5.83 -18.29 6.51
N LEU A 157 -4.56 -17.86 6.47
CA LEU A 157 -3.48 -18.73 6.03
C LEU A 157 -3.33 -19.97 6.92
N SER A 158 -3.51 -19.81 8.24
CA SER A 158 -3.49 -20.92 9.20
C SER A 158 -4.58 -21.95 8.90
N GLU A 159 -5.81 -21.52 8.61
CA GLU A 159 -6.90 -22.40 8.17
C GLU A 159 -6.56 -23.12 6.86
N TYR A 160 -6.01 -22.42 5.87
CA TYR A 160 -5.62 -23.02 4.60
C TYR A 160 -4.53 -24.10 4.80
N PHE A 161 -3.51 -23.78 5.61
CA PHE A 161 -2.43 -24.71 5.92
C PHE A 161 -2.94 -25.93 6.70
N TRP A 162 -3.61 -25.73 7.84
CA TRP A 162 -3.98 -26.80 8.75
C TRP A 162 -5.13 -27.67 8.22
N LEU A 163 -6.15 -27.06 7.62
CA LEU A 163 -7.34 -27.79 7.16
C LEU A 163 -7.13 -28.44 5.78
N LYS A 164 -6.41 -27.79 4.87
CA LYS A 164 -6.29 -28.25 3.47
C LYS A 164 -4.93 -28.86 3.12
N TRP A 165 -3.84 -28.26 3.58
CA TRP A 165 -2.50 -28.63 3.09
C TRP A 165 -1.75 -29.64 3.97
N SER A 166 -1.78 -29.47 5.29
CA SER A 166 -0.99 -30.27 6.24
C SER A 166 -1.48 -31.71 6.43
N GLY A 167 -2.66 -32.04 5.91
CA GLY A 167 -3.30 -33.35 6.10
C GLY A 167 -3.87 -33.60 7.51
N VAL A 168 -3.71 -32.64 8.44
CA VAL A 168 -4.17 -32.75 9.83
C VAL A 168 -5.69 -32.61 9.95
N GLY A 169 -6.32 -31.79 9.10
CA GLY A 169 -7.78 -31.70 8.98
C GLY A 169 -8.50 -31.01 10.15
N TYR A 170 -7.77 -30.54 11.16
CA TYR A 170 -8.30 -29.71 12.24
C TYR A 170 -7.38 -28.52 12.52
N LEU A 171 -7.97 -27.44 13.03
CA LEU A 171 -7.23 -26.25 13.46
C LEU A 171 -6.74 -26.47 14.91
N PRO A 172 -5.44 -26.28 15.21
CA PRO A 172 -4.94 -26.37 16.58
C PRO A 172 -5.72 -25.43 17.50
N SER A 173 -6.39 -26.00 18.51
CA SER A 173 -7.20 -25.27 19.49
C SER A 173 -6.82 -25.68 20.92
N TYR A 174 -7.09 -24.79 21.88
CA TYR A 174 -6.80 -25.00 23.30
C TYR A 174 -8.11 -24.99 24.10
N ALA A 175 -8.11 -25.66 25.26
CA ALA A 175 -9.25 -25.61 26.17
C ALA A 175 -9.16 -24.38 27.10
N ASN A 176 -10.29 -23.81 27.50
CA ASN A 176 -10.30 -22.66 28.42
C ASN A 176 -9.68 -22.97 29.79
N SER A 177 -9.66 -24.24 30.19
CA SER A 177 -9.03 -24.77 31.41
C SER A 177 -7.51 -24.96 31.31
N ASP A 178 -6.91 -24.83 30.12
CA ASP A 178 -5.48 -25.03 29.95
C ASP A 178 -4.64 -23.90 30.62
N PRO A 179 -3.43 -24.21 31.11
CA PRO A 179 -2.48 -23.21 31.59
C PRO A 179 -2.16 -22.15 30.52
N GLN A 180 -1.90 -20.91 30.95
CA GLN A 180 -1.70 -19.77 30.03
C GLN A 180 -0.56 -20.01 29.02
N TRP A 181 0.55 -20.62 29.44
CA TRP A 181 1.68 -20.92 28.55
C TRP A 181 1.29 -21.88 27.40
N LYS A 182 0.39 -22.84 27.68
CA LYS A 182 -0.09 -23.80 26.69
C LYS A 182 -1.01 -23.12 25.68
N LYS A 183 -1.85 -22.19 26.13
CA LYS A 183 -2.68 -21.34 25.23
C LYS A 183 -1.82 -20.57 24.25
N VAL A 184 -0.77 -19.91 24.76
CA VAL A 184 0.18 -19.15 23.91
C VAL A 184 0.89 -20.06 22.93
N ALA A 185 1.39 -21.22 23.38
CA ALA A 185 2.08 -22.17 22.50
C ALA A 185 1.17 -22.68 21.37
N VAL A 186 -0.10 -22.99 21.66
CA VAL A 186 -1.07 -23.42 20.64
C VAL A 186 -1.39 -22.30 19.66
N ILE A 187 -1.53 -21.05 20.11
CA ILE A 187 -1.73 -19.90 19.22
C ILE A 187 -0.53 -19.72 18.29
N LEU A 188 0.69 -19.77 18.82
CA LEU A 188 1.91 -19.65 18.02
C LEU A 188 2.06 -20.83 17.04
N LEU A 189 1.68 -22.04 17.44
CA LEU A 189 1.68 -23.19 16.54
C LEU A 189 0.64 -23.02 15.42
N ARG A 190 -0.58 -22.60 15.76
CA ARG A 190 -1.67 -22.33 14.81
C ARG A 190 -1.22 -21.33 13.74
N GLU A 191 -0.62 -20.22 14.16
CA GLU A 191 -0.18 -19.14 13.26
C GLU A 191 1.26 -19.32 12.73
N SER A 192 1.94 -20.42 13.09
CA SER A 192 3.32 -20.67 12.68
C SER A 192 3.56 -20.62 11.17
N PRO A 193 2.64 -21.07 10.28
CA PRO A 193 2.85 -20.94 8.84
C PRO A 193 2.94 -19.47 8.39
N GLY A 194 2.12 -18.61 8.98
CA GLY A 194 2.13 -17.17 8.73
C GLY A 194 3.38 -16.49 9.28
N ILE A 195 3.76 -16.81 10.52
CA ILE A 195 4.99 -16.28 11.15
C ILE A 195 6.22 -16.66 10.31
N VAL A 196 6.34 -17.92 9.92
CA VAL A 196 7.44 -18.39 9.07
C VAL A 196 7.40 -17.70 7.71
N ALA A 197 6.24 -17.55 7.08
CA ALA A 197 6.13 -16.85 5.80
C ALA A 197 6.60 -15.40 5.89
N ILE A 198 6.23 -14.66 6.94
CA ILE A 198 6.67 -13.27 7.15
C ILE A 198 8.17 -13.20 7.42
N LEU A 199 8.70 -14.10 8.26
CA LEU A 199 10.14 -14.14 8.54
C LEU A 199 10.95 -14.45 7.27
N LEU A 200 10.50 -15.41 6.48
CA LEU A 200 11.12 -15.71 5.19
C LEU A 200 11.04 -14.51 4.25
N TYR A 201 9.90 -13.81 4.20
CA TYR A 201 9.70 -12.66 3.33
C TYR A 201 10.58 -11.47 3.69
N PHE A 202 10.69 -11.08 4.97
CA PHE A 202 11.46 -9.87 5.34
C PHE A 202 12.91 -10.13 5.74
N PHE A 203 13.26 -11.33 6.22
CA PHE A 203 14.63 -11.62 6.67
C PHE A 203 15.41 -12.51 5.72
N ALA A 204 14.79 -13.55 5.15
CA ALA A 204 15.50 -14.47 4.26
C ALA A 204 15.50 -14.00 2.80
N LEU A 205 14.42 -13.37 2.33
CA LEU A 205 14.29 -12.95 0.95
C LEU A 205 15.27 -11.83 0.55
N PRO A 206 15.52 -10.76 1.34
CA PRO A 206 16.51 -9.75 0.95
C PRO A 206 17.91 -10.31 0.65
N PRO A 207 18.56 -11.12 1.50
CA PRO A 207 19.85 -11.71 1.15
C PRO A 207 19.73 -12.74 0.02
N ALA A 208 18.60 -13.45 -0.10
CA ALA A 208 18.38 -14.36 -1.24
C ALA A 208 18.26 -13.62 -2.58
N LEU A 209 17.62 -12.44 -2.60
CA LEU A 209 17.53 -11.60 -3.79
C LEU A 209 18.92 -11.18 -4.27
N ALA A 210 19.87 -10.94 -3.35
CA ALA A 210 21.25 -10.59 -3.70
C ALA A 210 22.01 -11.68 -4.47
N LEU A 211 21.49 -12.92 -4.53
CA LEU A 211 22.03 -14.01 -5.36
C LEU A 211 21.65 -13.87 -6.84
N ILE A 212 20.60 -13.10 -7.17
CA ILE A 212 20.15 -12.86 -8.54
C ILE A 212 21.10 -11.84 -9.20
N PRO A 213 21.60 -12.05 -10.43
CA PRO A 213 22.63 -11.19 -11.05
C PRO A 213 22.30 -9.69 -11.04
N PHE A 214 21.03 -9.33 -11.22
CA PHE A 214 20.57 -7.95 -11.17
C PHE A 214 20.77 -7.32 -9.79
N PHE A 215 20.28 -7.98 -8.74
CA PHE A 215 20.38 -7.50 -7.36
C PHE A 215 21.79 -7.67 -6.77
N GLN A 216 22.55 -8.66 -7.23
CA GLN A 216 23.96 -8.82 -6.89
C GLN A 216 24.77 -7.57 -7.27
N ASN A 217 24.54 -7.04 -8.48
CA ASN A 217 25.17 -5.80 -8.93
C ASN A 217 24.78 -4.59 -8.05
N LEU A 218 23.52 -4.53 -7.61
CA LEU A 218 23.05 -3.49 -6.69
C LEU A 218 23.68 -3.63 -5.30
N PHE A 219 23.75 -4.85 -4.78
CA PHE A 219 24.37 -5.17 -3.49
C PHE A 219 25.84 -4.75 -3.44
N MET A 220 26.61 -5.10 -4.48
CA MET A 220 28.03 -4.74 -4.58
C MET A 220 28.27 -3.23 -4.63
N ARG A 221 27.34 -2.46 -5.22
CA ARG A 221 27.45 -0.99 -5.33
C ARG A 221 26.99 -0.26 -4.08
N MET A 222 25.92 -0.73 -3.44
CA MET A 222 25.32 -0.08 -2.27
C MET A 222 26.01 -0.46 -0.94
N GLY A 223 26.59 -1.66 -0.88
CA GLY A 223 27.02 -2.28 0.38
C GLY A 223 25.84 -2.88 1.15
N PHE A 224 26.16 -3.67 2.19
CA PHE A 224 25.20 -4.52 2.88
C PHE A 224 24.01 -3.75 3.49
N ILE A 225 24.28 -2.74 4.33
CA ILE A 225 23.22 -2.04 5.10
C ILE A 225 22.25 -1.31 4.17
N ARG A 226 22.78 -0.53 3.21
CA ARG A 226 21.95 0.25 2.27
C ARG A 226 21.11 -0.67 1.39
N TYR A 227 21.69 -1.79 0.92
CA TYR A 227 20.94 -2.79 0.17
C TYR A 227 19.84 -3.42 1.00
N MET A 228 20.10 -3.79 2.27
CA MET A 228 19.08 -4.39 3.13
C MET A 228 17.90 -3.44 3.38
N VAL A 229 18.16 -2.15 3.58
CA VAL A 229 17.11 -1.14 3.70
C VAL A 229 16.34 -0.99 2.40
N PHE A 230 17.04 -0.85 1.26
CA PHE A 230 16.42 -0.77 -0.07
C PHE A 230 15.53 -1.97 -0.38
N ALA A 231 16.06 -3.18 -0.18
CA ALA A 231 15.35 -4.42 -0.45
C ALA A 231 14.11 -4.55 0.45
N ASN A 232 14.20 -4.21 1.73
CA ASN A 232 13.03 -4.23 2.62
C ASN A 232 11.97 -3.20 2.21
N LEU A 233 12.36 -1.98 1.83
CA LEU A 233 11.41 -0.98 1.32
C LEU A 233 10.74 -1.44 0.02
N LEU A 234 11.50 -2.09 -0.87
CA LEU A 234 10.99 -2.69 -2.10
C LEU A 234 9.99 -3.82 -1.81
N LEU A 235 10.27 -4.66 -0.80
CA LEU A 235 9.38 -5.73 -0.38
C LEU A 235 8.10 -5.19 0.29
N TRP A 236 8.20 -4.13 1.09
CA TRP A 236 7.01 -3.44 1.60
C TRP A 236 6.15 -2.86 0.48
N MET A 237 6.78 -2.29 -0.55
CA MET A 237 6.08 -1.84 -1.76
C MET A 237 5.42 -3.03 -2.48
N ALA A 238 6.11 -4.15 -2.63
CA ALA A 238 5.56 -5.36 -3.26
C ALA A 238 4.50 -6.09 -2.42
N ALA A 239 4.44 -5.86 -1.10
CA ALA A 239 3.51 -6.53 -0.21
C ALA A 239 2.05 -6.24 -0.57
N LEU A 240 1.73 -5.02 -1.00
CA LEU A 240 0.38 -4.65 -1.43
C LEU A 240 -0.09 -5.45 -2.66
N PRO A 241 0.58 -5.40 -3.83
CA PRO A 241 0.12 -6.17 -5.00
C PRO A 241 0.15 -7.69 -4.73
N VAL A 242 1.12 -8.19 -3.96
CA VAL A 242 1.13 -9.60 -3.54
C VAL A 242 -0.11 -9.93 -2.71
N LYS A 243 -0.47 -9.08 -1.73
CA LYS A 243 -1.67 -9.26 -0.92
C LYS A 243 -2.95 -9.18 -1.76
N MET A 244 -3.02 -8.26 -2.72
CA MET A 244 -4.15 -8.16 -3.67
C MET A 244 -4.31 -9.46 -4.47
N LEU A 245 -3.21 -10.01 -5.01
CA LEU A 245 -3.24 -11.28 -5.73
C LEU A 245 -3.69 -12.44 -4.84
N LEU A 246 -3.19 -12.55 -3.61
CA LEU A 246 -3.62 -13.56 -2.63
C LEU A 246 -5.10 -13.40 -2.27
N ARG A 247 -5.58 -12.16 -2.18
CA ARG A 247 -6.98 -11.84 -1.92
C ARG A 247 -7.88 -12.29 -3.07
N TRP A 248 -7.51 -12.01 -4.31
CA TRP A 248 -8.32 -12.35 -5.48
C TRP A 248 -8.28 -13.83 -5.86
N SER A 249 -7.13 -14.50 -5.69
CA SER A 249 -6.96 -15.90 -6.08
C SER A 249 -7.46 -16.89 -5.01
N MET A 250 -7.21 -16.59 -3.73
CA MET A 250 -7.43 -17.54 -2.63
C MET A 250 -8.42 -17.04 -1.57
N ASN A 251 -8.99 -15.83 -1.73
CA ASN A 251 -9.80 -15.16 -0.70
C ASN A 251 -9.09 -15.03 0.65
N LEU A 252 -7.76 -14.93 0.63
CA LEU A 252 -6.95 -14.85 1.84
C LEU A 252 -7.19 -13.52 2.55
N LYS A 253 -7.63 -13.56 3.80
CA LYS A 253 -7.83 -12.35 4.62
C LYS A 253 -6.57 -12.00 5.39
N TYR A 254 -6.10 -12.89 6.25
CA TYR A 254 -4.92 -12.68 7.08
C TYR A 254 -3.87 -13.77 6.84
N ILE A 255 -2.61 -13.34 6.80
CA ILE A 255 -1.41 -14.18 6.83
C ILE A 255 -1.19 -14.65 8.27
N ILE A 256 -1.36 -13.75 9.24
CA ILE A 256 -1.37 -14.06 10.67
C ILE A 256 -2.66 -13.52 11.25
N ALA A 257 -3.44 -14.37 11.93
CA ALA A 257 -4.65 -13.99 12.63
C ALA A 257 -4.57 -14.38 14.11
N ILE A 258 -4.30 -13.40 14.97
CA ILE A 258 -4.33 -13.56 16.43
C ILE A 258 -5.43 -12.64 17.00
N PRO A 259 -6.72 -13.04 16.88
CA PRO A 259 -7.83 -12.26 17.41
C PRO A 259 -7.73 -12.07 18.93
N GLU A 260 -7.10 -13.01 19.65
CA GLU A 260 -6.90 -12.96 21.10
C GLU A 260 -6.06 -11.74 21.54
N TRP A 261 -5.21 -11.22 20.67
CA TRP A 261 -4.34 -10.06 20.92
C TRP A 261 -4.61 -8.89 19.96
N PHE A 262 -5.69 -8.95 19.19
CA PHE A 262 -5.99 -7.97 18.13
C PHE A 262 -4.82 -7.78 17.15
N PHE A 263 -4.04 -8.83 16.90
CA PHE A 263 -2.88 -8.79 16.02
C PHE A 263 -3.16 -9.55 14.73
N ASN A 264 -3.40 -8.81 13.65
CA ASN A 264 -3.66 -9.38 12.33
C ASN A 264 -2.76 -8.75 11.26
N VAL A 265 -2.23 -9.57 10.34
CA VAL A 265 -1.32 -9.16 9.25
C VAL A 265 -1.78 -9.72 7.91
#